data_AF-A0A847U7S6-F1
#
_entry.id   AF-A0A847U7S6-F1
#
_cell.length_a   1.000
_cell.length_b   1.000
_cell.length_c   1.000
_cell.angle_alpha   90.00
_cell.angle_beta   90.00
_cell.angle_gamma   90.00
#
_symmetry.space_group_name_H-M   'P 1'
#
loop_
_entity.id
_entity.type
_entity.pdbx_description
1 polymer ?
#
loop_
_entity_poly.entity_id
_entity_poly.type
_entity_poly.pdbx_seq_one_letter_code
_entity_poly.pdbx_strand_id
1 'polypeptide(L)'
;MRKHFYLVTEDDDPESVGAIMTTDSRRNRPTKNKEAPVHKFDEETGEFDERGKLVGMGYEDFEDEDDLDERIADVIQTKLSDIDDEWVEKAGVAEVLEA
;
A
#
# COMPACT_ATOMS: atom_id res chain seq x y z
N MET A 1 9.40 -14.75 6.39
CA MET A 1 8.02 -14.20 6.44
C MET A 1 7.75 -13.26 5.26
N ARG A 2 6.70 -13.51 4.47
CA ARG A 2 6.37 -12.68 3.30
C ARG A 2 5.43 -11.53 3.65
N LYS A 3 5.78 -10.30 3.27
CA LYS A 3 4.87 -9.14 3.36
C LYS A 3 4.54 -8.60 1.97
N HIS A 4 3.27 -8.31 1.74
CA HIS A 4 2.76 -7.64 0.55
C HIS A 4 2.53 -6.17 0.85
N PHE A 5 2.97 -5.30 -0.06
CA PHE A 5 3.00 -3.86 0.13
C PHE A 5 2.01 -3.17 -0.80
N TYR A 6 1.31 -2.18 -0.26
CA TYR A 6 0.32 -1.39 -0.99
C TYR A 6 0.44 0.09 -0.60
N LEU A 7 0.37 0.96 -1.60
CA LEU A 7 0.28 2.41 -1.42
C LEU A 7 -1.20 2.82 -1.43
N VAL A 8 -1.64 3.58 -0.43
CA VAL A 8 -2.99 4.16 -0.39
C VAL A 8 -3.02 5.41 -1.26
N THR A 9 -3.78 5.35 -2.35
CA THR A 9 -3.92 6.47 -3.30
C THR A 9 -5.22 7.24 -3.13
N GLU A 10 -6.25 6.60 -2.59
CA GLU A 10 -7.54 7.21 -2.22
C GLU A 10 -8.07 6.50 -0.96
N ASP A 11 -8.61 7.25 0.00
CA ASP A 11 -9.38 6.73 1.13
C ASP A 11 -10.41 7.79 1.56
N ASP A 12 -11.54 7.38 2.13
CA ASP A 12 -12.50 8.30 2.77
C ASP A 12 -11.86 9.13 3.88
N ASP A 13 -10.83 8.59 4.52
CA ASP A 13 -9.99 9.29 5.47
C ASP A 13 -8.77 9.91 4.76
N PRO A 14 -8.73 11.24 4.55
CA PRO A 14 -7.64 11.87 3.78
C PRO A 14 -6.28 11.76 4.46
N GLU A 15 -6.22 11.54 5.78
CA GLU A 15 -4.96 11.31 6.52
C GLU A 15 -4.34 9.94 6.21
N SER A 16 -5.14 9.00 5.69
CA SER A 16 -4.69 7.68 5.27
C SER A 16 -4.09 7.67 3.86
N VAL A 17 -4.31 8.70 3.05
CA VAL A 17 -3.69 8.84 1.72
C VAL A 17 -2.18 9.03 1.87
N GLY A 18 -1.39 8.26 1.11
CA GLY A 18 0.07 8.20 1.26
C GLY A 18 0.57 7.16 2.25
N ALA A 19 -0.32 6.52 3.03
CA ALA A 19 0.09 5.45 3.93
C ALA A 19 0.51 4.18 3.16
N ILE A 20 1.46 3.45 3.75
CA ILE A 20 1.85 2.12 3.27
C ILE A 20 1.15 1.05 4.10
N MET A 21 0.37 0.21 3.42
CA MET A 21 -0.26 -0.94 4.02
C MET A 21 0.57 -2.19 3.74
N THR A 22 0.87 -2.95 4.80
CA THR A 22 1.52 -4.26 4.73
C THR A 22 0.59 -5.37 5.18
N THR A 23 0.68 -6.54 4.55
CA THR A 23 -0.12 -7.71 4.92
C THR A 23 0.59 -9.01 4.56
N ASP A 24 0.37 -10.06 5.34
CA ASP A 24 0.91 -11.40 5.10
C ASP A 24 0.27 -12.11 3.90
N SER A 25 -0.88 -11.62 3.42
CA SER A 25 -1.62 -12.24 2.32
C SER A 25 -1.83 -11.28 1.17
N ARG A 26 -1.56 -11.75 -0.04
CA ARG A 26 -1.82 -10.97 -1.26
C ARG A 26 -3.31 -10.64 -1.38
N ARG A 27 -3.63 -9.37 -1.56
CA ARG A 27 -4.96 -8.94 -2.03
C ARG A 27 -5.15 -9.33 -3.50
N ASN A 28 -6.33 -9.85 -3.82
CA ASN A 28 -6.61 -10.41 -5.14
C ASN A 28 -6.61 -9.37 -6.28
N ARG A 29 -6.99 -8.12 -5.99
CA ARG A 29 -7.22 -7.08 -7.02
C ARG A 29 -6.01 -6.16 -7.26
N PRO A 30 -5.47 -5.45 -6.25
CA PRO A 30 -4.33 -4.58 -6.48
C PRO A 30 -3.10 -5.39 -6.89
N THR A 31 -2.48 -5.00 -8.00
CA THR A 31 -1.24 -5.61 -8.52
C THR A 31 -0.20 -4.53 -8.73
N LYS A 32 1.05 -4.93 -9.02
CA LYS A 32 2.14 -3.96 -9.22
C LYS A 32 1.72 -2.90 -10.26
N ASN A 33 1.81 -1.62 -9.90
CA ASN A 33 1.44 -0.47 -10.75
C ASN A 33 0.00 -0.51 -11.29
N LYS A 34 -0.91 -1.21 -10.60
CA LYS A 34 -2.33 -1.18 -10.94
C LYS A 34 -3.15 -0.88 -9.71
N GLU A 35 -3.74 0.31 -9.73
CA GLU A 35 -4.73 0.72 -8.76
C GLU A 35 -5.95 -0.20 -8.79
N ALA A 36 -6.43 -0.57 -7.60
CA ALA A 36 -7.67 -1.29 -7.46
C ALA A 36 -8.46 -0.79 -6.24
N PRO A 37 -9.79 -0.78 -6.34
CA PRO A 37 -10.64 -0.36 -5.24
C PRO A 37 -10.67 -1.40 -4.12
N VAL A 38 -10.65 -0.88 -2.90
CA VAL A 38 -10.82 -1.61 -1.66
C VAL A 38 -12.24 -1.42 -1.19
N HIS A 39 -12.90 -2.52 -0.92
CA HIS A 39 -14.25 -2.50 -0.42
C HIS A 39 -14.23 -2.87 1.06
N LYS A 40 -15.06 -2.19 1.84
CA LYS A 40 -15.39 -2.57 3.20
C LYS A 40 -16.81 -3.10 3.20
N PHE A 41 -17.03 -4.21 3.88
CA PHE A 41 -18.39 -4.67 4.12
C PHE A 41 -19.01 -3.77 5.18
N ASP A 42 -20.14 -3.17 4.84
CA ASP A 42 -20.93 -2.37 5.76
C ASP A 42 -22.02 -3.25 6.38
N GLU A 43 -21.92 -3.47 7.69
CA GLU A 43 -22.81 -4.39 8.41
C GLU A 43 -24.23 -3.81 8.59
N GLU A 44 -24.42 -2.50 8.42
CA GLU A 44 -25.71 -1.83 8.57
C GLU A 44 -26.57 -1.99 7.31
N THR A 45 -25.97 -1.74 6.15
CA THR A 45 -26.63 -1.87 4.84
C THR A 45 -26.56 -3.30 4.28
N GLY A 46 -25.57 -4.08 4.71
CA GLY A 46 -25.29 -5.41 4.16
C GLY A 46 -24.64 -5.36 2.77
N GLU A 47 -24.12 -4.20 2.37
CA GLU A 47 -23.48 -3.97 1.08
C GLU A 47 -21.95 -3.82 1.21
N PHE A 48 -21.26 -3.82 0.07
CA PHE A 48 -19.81 -3.55 0.01
C PHE A 48 -19.59 -2.14 -0.53
N ASP A 49 -19.20 -1.22 0.35
CA ASP A 49 -18.86 0.14 -0.02
C ASP A 49 -17.39 0.26 -0.41
N GLU A 50 -17.13 0.99 -1.49
CA GLU A 50 -15.77 1.38 -1.85
C GLU A 50 -15.25 2.36 -0.81
N ARG A 51 -14.23 1.96 -0.06
CA ARG A 51 -13.59 2.78 0.99
C ARG A 51 -12.44 3.62 0.45
N GLY A 52 -11.88 3.20 -0.68
CA GLY A 52 -10.64 3.78 -1.20
C GLY A 52 -9.99 2.91 -2.25
N LYS A 53 -8.79 3.31 -2.67
CA LYS A 53 -8.00 2.63 -3.70
C LYS A 53 -6.57 2.45 -3.26
N LEU A 54 -6.00 1.32 -3.69
CA LEU A 54 -4.63 0.93 -3.39
C LEU A 54 -3.92 0.57 -4.69
N VAL A 55 -2.63 0.87 -4.74
CA VAL A 55 -1.73 0.36 -5.77
C VAL A 55 -0.82 -0.70 -5.14
N GLY A 56 -0.63 -1.82 -5.82
CA GLY A 56 0.33 -2.84 -5.36
C GLY A 56 1.76 -2.38 -5.59
N MET A 57 2.63 -2.61 -4.61
CA MET A 57 4.09 -2.37 -4.69
C MET A 57 4.90 -3.67 -4.71
N GLY A 58 4.21 -4.81 -4.84
CA GLY A 58 4.82 -6.15 -4.82
C GLY A 58 4.89 -6.74 -3.42
N TYR A 59 5.87 -7.62 -3.21
CA TYR A 59 6.11 -8.29 -1.93
C TYR A 59 7.59 -8.26 -1.58
N GLU A 60 7.91 -8.52 -0.31
CA GLU A 60 9.25 -8.78 0.17
C GLU A 60 9.23 -9.98 1.10
N ASP A 61 10.27 -10.81 1.05
CA ASP A 61 10.47 -11.93 1.96
C ASP A 61 11.50 -11.50 3.03
N PHE A 62 11.03 -11.41 4.27
CA PHE A 62 11.86 -11.19 5.45
C PHE A 62 12.28 -12.52 6.06
N GLU A 63 13.37 -12.56 6.82
CA GLU A 63 13.79 -13.77 7.51
C GLU A 63 12.87 -14.03 8.71
N ASP A 64 12.83 -13.09 9.66
CA ASP A 64 12.09 -13.13 10.92
C ASP A 64 11.57 -11.74 11.31
N GLU A 65 10.94 -11.61 12.49
CA GLU A 65 10.36 -10.34 12.97
C GLU A 65 11.40 -9.24 13.19
N ASP A 66 12.59 -9.60 13.70
CA ASP A 66 13.71 -8.65 13.86
C ASP A 66 14.20 -8.11 12.50
N ASP A 67 14.38 -8.99 11.50
CA ASP A 67 14.77 -8.59 10.13
C ASP A 67 13.75 -7.65 9.49
N LEU A 68 12.46 -7.84 9.81
CA LEU A 68 11.41 -6.91 9.39
C LEU A 68 11.57 -5.54 10.05
N ASP A 69 11.72 -5.45 11.36
CA ASP A 69 11.84 -4.16 12.06
C ASP A 69 13.06 -3.36 11.57
N GLU A 70 14.18 -4.05 11.33
CA GLU A 70 15.43 -3.42 10.87
C GLU A 70 15.35 -2.92 9.43
N ARG A 71 14.67 -3.63 8.53
CA ARG A 71 14.73 -3.36 7.07
C ARG A 71 13.47 -2.77 6.47
N ILE A 72 12.33 -2.80 7.18
CA ILE A 72 11.05 -2.41 6.59
C ILE A 72 11.06 -0.98 6.02
N ALA A 73 11.74 -0.05 6.69
CA ALA A 73 11.86 1.33 6.21
C ALA A 73 12.61 1.43 4.87
N ASP A 74 13.76 0.77 4.75
CA ASP A 74 14.58 0.73 3.52
C ASP A 74 13.85 0.03 2.36
N VAL A 75 13.15 -1.07 2.67
CA VAL A 75 12.31 -1.80 1.72
C VAL A 75 11.15 -0.92 1.22
N ILE A 76 10.51 -0.17 2.11
CA ILE A 76 9.43 0.76 1.73
C ILE A 76 9.96 1.85 0.79
N GLN A 77 11.10 2.48 1.12
CA GLN A 77 11.72 3.48 0.26
C GLN A 77 12.06 2.91 -1.11
N THR A 78 12.70 1.74 -1.15
CA THR A 78 13.04 1.06 -2.41
C THR A 78 11.79 0.77 -3.25
N LYS A 79 10.69 0.33 -2.62
CA LYS A 79 9.43 0.04 -3.31
C LYS A 79 8.72 1.29 -3.80
N LEU A 80 8.77 2.39 -3.04
CA LEU A 80 8.26 3.70 -3.48
C LEU A 80 9.04 4.24 -4.67
N SER A 81 10.36 4.03 -4.73
CA SER A 81 11.17 4.42 -5.89
C SER A 81 10.98 3.53 -7.13
N ASP A 82 10.37 2.36 -6.99
CA ASP A 82 10.15 1.37 -8.06
C ASP A 82 8.70 1.37 -8.60
N ILE A 83 7.78 2.07 -7.93
CA ILE A 83 6.41 2.30 -8.39
C ILE A 83 6.39 3.46 -9.40
N ASP A 84 5.39 3.51 -10.29
CA ASP A 84 5.30 4.62 -11.26
C ASP A 84 5.06 5.96 -10.54
N ASP A 85 5.75 7.02 -10.98
CA ASP A 85 5.69 8.36 -10.37
C ASP A 85 4.26 8.88 -10.22
N GLU A 86 3.36 8.54 -11.16
CA GLU A 86 1.95 8.95 -11.12
C GLU A 86 1.25 8.56 -9.81
N TRP A 87 1.64 7.42 -9.21
CA TRP A 87 1.05 6.92 -7.98
C TRP A 87 1.63 7.62 -6.75
N VAL A 88 2.93 7.95 -6.80
CA VAL A 88 3.64 8.68 -5.77
C VAL A 88 3.13 10.12 -5.68
N GLU A 89 2.91 10.76 -6.84
CA GLU A 89 2.29 12.09 -6.95
C GLU A 89 0.85 12.07 -6.46
N LYS A 90 0.05 11.10 -6.89
CA LYS A 90 -1.35 10.96 -6.47
C LYS A 90 -1.49 10.76 -4.96
N ALA A 91 -0.59 9.99 -4.37
CA ALA A 91 -0.58 9.72 -2.94
C ALA A 91 0.10 10.83 -2.10
N GLY A 92 0.65 11.87 -2.74
CA GLY A 92 1.27 13.00 -2.05
C GLY A 92 2.59 12.67 -1.35
N VAL A 93 3.29 11.62 -1.78
CA VAL A 93 4.54 11.15 -1.16
C VAL A 93 5.79 11.39 -2.02
N ALA A 94 5.67 12.18 -3.09
CA ALA A 94 6.78 12.47 -4.00
C ALA A 94 7.97 13.15 -3.29
N GLU A 95 7.68 14.03 -2.32
CA GLU A 95 8.70 14.74 -1.54
C GLU A 95 9.54 13.79 -0.65
N VAL A 96 9.03 12.59 -0.33
CA VAL A 96 9.75 11.57 0.47
C VAL A 96 10.87 10.91 -0.35
N LEU A 97 10.77 10.93 -1.67
CA LEU A 97 11.79 10.36 -2.57
C LEU A 97 12.92 11.33 -2.91
N GLU A 98 12.71 12.64 -2.72
CA GLU A 98 13.72 13.68 -3.02
C GLU A 98 14.60 14.06 -1.81
N ALA A 99 14.27 13.57 -0.61
CA ALA A 99 14.97 13.88 0.66
C ALA A 99 16.10 12.88 0.98
#